data_AF-L0LYK7-F1
#
_entry.id   AF-L0LYK7-F1
#
_cell.length_a   1.000
_cell.length_b   1.000
_cell.length_c   1.000
_cell.angle_alpha   90.00
_cell.angle_beta   90.00
_cell.angle_gamma   90.00
#
_symmetry.space_group_name_H-M   'P 1'
#
loop_
_entity.id
_entity.type
_entity.pdbx_description
1 polymer ?
#
loop_
_entity_poly.entity_id
_entity_poly.type
_entity_poly.pdbx_seq_one_letter_code
_entity_poly.pdbx_strand_id
1 'polypeptide(L)'
;MRKSYFKDIFEAVIYVLFSYWVVNKLFSINKYSWMLDGGDTLCSIPHASNDSRLLQYCIFLFFFAAPVVIIIFRYIYTRRFFNLFLYIFVLLSIIFSGWWLFWGRYDYC
;
A
#
# COMPACT_ATOMS: atom_id res chain seq x y z
N MET A 1 28.10 -3.82 -12.69
CA MET A 1 26.87 -4.57 -12.35
C MET A 1 26.34 -4.32 -10.93
N ARG A 2 27.14 -4.42 -9.85
CA ARG A 2 26.67 -4.32 -8.44
C ARG A 2 25.97 -3.00 -8.06
N LYS A 3 26.40 -1.86 -8.62
CA LYS A 3 25.80 -0.54 -8.36
C LYS A 3 24.35 -0.39 -8.87
N SER A 4 23.92 -1.20 -9.85
CA SER A 4 22.56 -1.14 -10.40
C SER A 4 21.56 -1.80 -9.46
N TYR A 5 21.88 -2.98 -8.94
CA TYR A 5 21.02 -3.72 -8.01
C TYR A 5 20.73 -2.94 -6.73
N PHE A 6 21.72 -2.22 -6.19
CA PHE A 6 21.53 -1.43 -4.98
C PHE A 6 20.56 -0.27 -5.17
N LYS A 7 20.55 0.33 -6.36
CA LYS A 7 19.58 1.39 -6.72
C LYS A 7 18.17 0.84 -6.82
N ASP A 8 18.00 -0.28 -7.53
CA ASP A 8 16.70 -0.92 -7.71
C ASP A 8 16.09 -1.35 -6.35
N ILE A 9 16.91 -1.91 -5.44
CA ILE A 9 16.48 -2.28 -4.08
C ILE A 9 16.11 -1.03 -3.27
N PHE A 10 16.94 0.02 -3.31
CA PHE A 10 16.69 1.25 -2.55
C PHE A 10 15.43 1.96 -3.04
N GLU A 11 15.20 1.99 -4.35
CA GLU A 11 13.98 2.51 -4.96
C GLU A 11 12.74 1.72 -4.52
N ALA A 12 12.80 0.39 -4.57
CA ALA A 12 11.73 -0.48 -4.09
C ALA A 12 11.39 -0.23 -2.61
N VAL A 13 12.40 -0.13 -1.74
CA VAL A 13 12.21 0.14 -0.30
C VAL A 13 11.57 1.51 -0.07
N ILE A 14 12.07 2.56 -0.74
CA ILE A 14 11.48 3.90 -0.66
C ILE A 14 10.03 3.88 -1.14
N TYR A 15 9.74 3.15 -2.22
CA TYR A 15 8.39 3.07 -2.76
C TYR A 15 7.41 2.42 -1.78
N VAL A 16 7.82 1.35 -1.10
CA VAL A 16 7.01 0.70 -0.06
C VAL A 16 6.80 1.62 1.14
N LEU A 17 7.85 2.29 1.63
CA LEU A 17 7.74 3.22 2.76
C LEU A 17 6.85 4.42 2.42
N PHE A 18 7.01 4.99 1.23
CA PHE A 18 6.23 6.13 0.76
C PHE A 18 4.77 5.75 0.56
N SER A 19 4.48 4.63 -0.10
CA SER A 19 3.10 4.14 -0.26
C SER A 19 2.45 3.88 1.10
N TYR A 20 3.13 3.20 2.02
CA TYR A 20 2.62 2.98 3.38
C TYR A 20 2.31 4.30 4.11
N TRP A 21 3.23 5.28 4.06
CA TRP A 21 3.02 6.58 4.67
C TRP A 21 1.84 7.33 4.06
N VAL A 22 1.75 7.36 2.73
CA VAL A 22 0.64 8.00 2.00
C VAL A 22 -0.68 7.34 2.33
N VAL A 23 -0.77 6.01 2.39
CA VAL A 23 -2.01 5.34 2.78
C VAL A 23 -2.41 5.73 4.18
N ASN A 24 -1.49 5.67 5.14
CA ASN A 24 -1.80 5.92 6.53
C ASN A 24 -2.17 7.41 6.79
N LYS A 25 -1.72 8.35 5.96
CA LYS A 25 -1.99 9.79 6.10
C LYS A 25 -3.13 10.32 5.22
N LEU A 26 -3.24 9.86 3.97
CA LEU A 26 -4.21 10.39 3.00
C LEU A 26 -5.45 9.50 2.82
N PHE A 27 -5.27 8.18 2.78
CA PHE A 27 -6.35 7.23 2.43
C PHE A 27 -6.97 6.52 3.63
N SER A 28 -6.25 6.42 4.74
CA SER A 28 -6.83 6.22 6.06
C SER A 28 -7.67 7.46 6.33
N ILE A 29 -8.93 7.38 5.90
CA ILE A 29 -10.03 8.25 6.32
C ILE A 29 -10.28 7.90 7.78
N ASN A 30 -9.31 8.27 8.60
CA ASN A 30 -9.52 8.61 9.97
C ASN A 30 -10.07 10.05 9.92
N LYS A 31 -11.22 10.22 9.25
CA LYS A 31 -11.98 11.48 9.23
C LYS A 31 -12.38 11.89 10.66
N TYR A 32 -12.17 10.99 11.62
CA TYR A 32 -12.42 11.10 13.04
C TYR A 32 -11.15 10.82 13.88
N SER A 33 -9.95 10.73 13.28
CA SER A 33 -8.68 10.58 14.06
C SER A 33 -8.49 11.68 15.07
N TRP A 34 -8.86 12.89 14.67
CA TRP A 34 -8.83 14.09 15.50
C TRP A 34 -9.98 14.15 16.52
N MET A 35 -10.92 13.19 16.45
CA MET A 35 -12.07 13.04 17.33
C MET A 35 -11.91 11.81 18.25
N LEU A 36 -10.80 11.07 18.15
CA LEU A 36 -10.41 10.07 19.15
C LEU A 36 -9.82 10.82 20.34
N ASP A 37 -10.50 10.76 21.48
CA ASP A 37 -9.92 11.22 22.73
C ASP A 37 -8.92 10.17 23.26
N GLY A 38 -8.02 10.59 24.15
CA GLY A 38 -6.96 9.74 24.71
C GLY A 38 -7.51 8.55 25.51
N GLY A 39 -7.83 7.45 24.82
CA GLY A 39 -8.43 6.25 25.41
C GLY A 39 -9.40 5.50 24.49
N ASP A 40 -9.81 6.11 23.38
CA ASP A 40 -10.76 5.50 22.44
C ASP A 40 -10.11 4.41 21.57
N THR A 41 -10.76 3.24 21.49
CA THR A 41 -10.38 2.15 20.59
C THR A 41 -10.93 2.40 19.18
N LEU A 42 -10.23 1.92 18.14
CA LEU A 42 -10.66 1.99 16.72
C LEU A 42 -12.11 1.53 16.45
N CYS A 43 -12.71 0.76 17.37
CA CYS A 43 -14.06 0.22 17.30
C CYS A 43 -15.18 1.22 17.63
N SER A 44 -14.87 2.39 18.21
CA SER A 44 -15.88 3.41 18.53
C SER A 44 -16.15 4.39 17.38
N ILE A 45 -15.35 4.34 16.30
CA ILE A 45 -15.48 5.22 15.14
C ILE A 45 -16.68 4.74 14.30
N PRO A 46 -17.62 5.63 13.91
CA PRO A 46 -18.71 5.25 13.02
C PRO A 46 -18.14 4.67 11.72
N HIS A 47 -18.43 3.39 11.50
CA HIS A 47 -17.90 2.64 10.38
C HIS A 47 -18.37 3.26 9.06
N ALA A 48 -17.42 3.65 8.21
CA ALA A 48 -17.71 3.91 6.81
C ALA A 48 -18.26 2.62 6.18
N SER A 49 -19.33 2.72 5.38
CA SER A 49 -19.92 1.55 4.73
C SER A 49 -18.89 0.77 3.92
N ASN A 50 -19.02 -0.55 3.86
CA ASN A 50 -18.08 -1.42 3.16
C ASN A 50 -17.83 -0.97 1.70
N ASP A 51 -18.85 -0.44 1.04
CA ASP A 51 -18.76 0.09 -0.33
C ASP A 51 -17.80 1.28 -0.46
N SER A 52 -17.81 2.18 0.53
CA SER A 52 -16.91 3.34 0.54
C SER A 52 -15.44 2.93 0.81
N ARG A 53 -15.22 1.89 1.63
CA ARG A 53 -13.90 1.31 1.90
C ARG A 53 -13.34 0.58 0.68
N LEU A 54 -14.18 -0.19 -0.02
CA LEU A 54 -13.84 -0.82 -1.30
C LEU A 54 -13.40 0.22 -2.33
N LEU A 55 -14.18 1.29 -2.49
CA LEU A 55 -13.87 2.33 -3.46
C LEU A 55 -12.55 3.03 -3.15
N GLN A 56 -12.26 3.33 -1.88
CA GLN A 56 -10.99 3.91 -1.45
C GLN A 56 -9.81 2.96 -1.67
N TYR A 57 -9.98 1.68 -1.35
CA TYR A 57 -8.99 0.66 -1.61
C TYR A 57 -8.69 0.54 -3.11
N CYS A 58 -9.72 0.56 -3.97
CA CYS A 58 -9.56 0.54 -5.42
C CYS A 58 -8.79 1.77 -5.95
N ILE A 59 -9.09 2.97 -5.43
CA ILE A 59 -8.37 4.20 -5.81
C ILE A 59 -6.90 4.12 -5.37
N PHE A 60 -6.65 3.65 -4.15
CA PHE A 60 -5.30 3.45 -3.64
C PHE A 60 -4.52 2.45 -4.50
N LEU A 61 -5.12 1.29 -4.77
CA LEU A 61 -4.52 0.24 -5.58
C LEU A 61 -4.23 0.76 -6.99
N PHE A 62 -5.13 1.54 -7.58
CA PHE A 62 -4.91 2.14 -8.89
C PHE A 62 -3.69 3.08 -8.89
N PHE A 63 -3.58 3.98 -7.90
CA PHE A 63 -2.51 4.97 -7.88
C PHE A 63 -1.12 4.37 -7.64
N PHE A 64 -1.03 3.33 -6.80
CA PHE A 64 0.25 2.74 -6.40
C PHE A 64 0.59 1.43 -7.13
N ALA A 65 -0.38 0.58 -7.43
CA ALA A 65 -0.10 -0.64 -8.18
C ALA A 65 0.13 -0.36 -9.67
N ALA A 66 -0.57 0.59 -10.30
CA ALA A 66 -0.42 0.86 -11.73
C ALA A 66 1.02 1.17 -12.16
N PRO A 67 1.77 2.10 -11.53
CA PRO A 67 3.16 2.36 -11.92
C PRO A 67 4.06 1.13 -11.69
N VAL A 68 3.84 0.36 -10.62
CA VAL A 68 4.61 -0.87 -10.35
C VAL A 68 4.34 -1.95 -11.40
N VAL A 69 3.08 -2.12 -11.81
CA VAL A 69 2.69 -3.06 -12.87
C VAL A 69 3.37 -2.71 -14.19
N ILE A 70 3.41 -1.42 -14.57
CA ILE A 70 4.11 -0.96 -15.77
C ILE A 70 5.61 -1.33 -15.71
N ILE A 71 6.24 -1.15 -14.55
CA ILE A 71 7.66 -1.50 -14.34
C ILE A 71 7.86 -3.02 -14.44
N ILE A 72 6.97 -3.83 -13.86
CA ILE A 72 7.00 -5.29 -13.96
C ILE A 72 6.93 -5.74 -15.43
N PHE A 73 6.02 -5.18 -16.23
CA PHE A 73 5.92 -5.47 -17.67
C PHE A 73 7.23 -5.18 -18.41
N ARG A 74 7.89 -4.05 -18.09
CA ARG A 74 9.20 -3.70 -18.67
C ARG A 74 10.29 -4.72 -18.31
N TYR A 75 10.32 -5.21 -17.07
CA TYR A 75 11.31 -6.20 -16.64
C TYR A 75 11.04 -7.61 -17.18
N ILE A 76 9.77 -7.97 -17.39
CA ILE A 76 9.38 -9.19 -18.13
C ILE A 76 9.99 -9.16 -19.54
N TYR A 77 9.83 -8.06 -20.27
CA TYR A 77 10.38 -7.92 -21.62
C TYR A 77 11.91 -7.99 -21.65
N THR A 78 12.58 -7.35 -20.69
CA THR A 78 14.05 -7.33 -20.59
C THR A 78 14.63 -8.65 -20.03
N ARG A 79 13.79 -9.64 -19.70
CA ARG A 79 14.15 -10.93 -19.07
C ARG A 79 15.07 -10.79 -17.84
N ARG A 80 14.88 -9.75 -17.03
CA ARG A 80 15.62 -9.58 -15.76
C ARG A 80 14.85 -10.22 -14.61
N PHE A 81 15.06 -11.51 -14.40
CA PHE A 81 14.32 -12.29 -13.39
C PHE A 81 14.46 -11.74 -11.96
N PHE A 82 15.66 -11.32 -11.53
CA PHE A 82 15.86 -10.82 -10.16
C PHE A 82 15.03 -9.57 -9.86
N ASN A 83 15.05 -8.57 -10.76
CA ASN A 83 14.28 -7.34 -10.59
C ASN A 83 12.78 -7.62 -10.67
N LEU A 84 12.36 -8.54 -11.55
CA LEU A 84 10.97 -8.96 -11.65
C LEU A 84 10.46 -9.51 -10.32
N PHE A 85 11.20 -10.42 -9.68
CA PHE A 85 10.81 -10.94 -8.35
C PHE A 85 10.72 -9.82 -7.32
N LEU A 86 11.70 -8.91 -7.26
CA LEU A 86 11.70 -7.77 -6.34
C LEU A 86 10.43 -6.92 -6.48
N TYR A 87 10.08 -6.51 -7.69
CA TYR A 87 8.90 -5.66 -7.91
C TYR A 87 7.57 -6.42 -7.71
N ILE A 88 7.53 -7.74 -7.94
CA ILE A 88 6.38 -8.56 -7.54
C ILE A 88 6.22 -8.57 -6.01
N PHE A 89 7.31 -8.73 -5.25
CA PHE A 89 7.26 -8.64 -3.79
C PHE A 89 6.80 -7.26 -3.31
N VAL A 90 7.23 -6.18 -3.96
CA VAL A 90 6.73 -4.82 -3.69
C VAL A 90 5.23 -4.72 -3.93
N LEU A 91 4.74 -5.21 -5.07
CA LEU A 91 3.32 -5.18 -5.42
C LEU A 91 2.46 -5.97 -4.41
N LEU A 92 2.91 -7.16 -4.01
CA LEU A 92 2.25 -7.95 -2.96
C LEU A 92 2.25 -7.22 -1.61
N SER A 93 3.33 -6.55 -1.26
CA SER A 93 3.42 -5.76 -0.02
C SER A 93 2.44 -4.58 -0.01
N ILE A 94 2.23 -3.94 -1.16
CA ILE A 94 1.25 -2.84 -1.32
C ILE A 94 -0.18 -3.37 -1.18
N ILE A 95 -0.50 -4.49 -1.83
CA ILE A 95 -1.82 -5.13 -1.72
C ILE A 95 -2.09 -5.54 -0.27
N PHE A 96 -1.13 -6.21 0.36
CA PHE A 96 -1.27 -6.69 1.74
C PHE A 96 -1.42 -5.53 2.74
N SER A 97 -0.61 -4.47 2.60
CA SER A 97 -0.71 -3.29 3.46
C SER A 97 -2.02 -2.54 3.27
N GLY A 98 -2.51 -2.40 2.03
CA GLY A 98 -3.84 -1.87 1.75
C GLY A 98 -4.93 -2.70 2.40
N TRP A 99 -4.94 -4.03 2.17
CA TRP A 99 -5.92 -4.93 2.79
C TRP A 99 -5.94 -4.80 4.33
N TRP A 100 -4.77 -4.80 4.96
CA TRP A 100 -4.64 -4.66 6.40
C TRP A 100 -5.22 -3.33 6.91
N LEU A 101 -4.98 -2.24 6.19
CA LEU A 101 -5.44 -0.90 6.57
C LEU A 101 -6.95 -0.72 6.41
N PHE A 102 -7.55 -1.30 5.36
CA PHE A 102 -8.97 -1.15 5.06
C PHE A 102 -9.87 -2.21 5.67
N TRP A 103 -9.41 -3.44 5.89
CA TRP A 103 -10.19 -4.53 6.52
C TRP A 103 -9.55 -5.07 7.79
N GLY A 104 -8.26 -5.41 7.76
CA GLY A 104 -7.61 -6.12 8.87
C GLY A 104 -7.72 -5.42 10.23
N ARG A 105 -7.70 -4.08 10.28
CA ARG A 105 -7.88 -3.32 11.53
C ARG A 105 -9.27 -3.46 12.17
N TYR A 106 -10.28 -3.83 11.39
CA TYR A 106 -11.66 -3.96 11.85
C TYR A 106 -12.01 -5.38 12.29
N ASP A 107 -11.23 -6.40 11.91
CA ASP A 107 -11.42 -7.78 12.38
C ASP A 107 -10.95 -7.99 13.84
N TYR A 108 -10.18 -7.04 14.39
CA TYR A 108 -9.78 -7.00 15.80
C TYR A 108 -10.68 -6.10 16.66
N CYS A 109 -11.72 -5.55 16.02
CA CYS A 109 -12.96 -5.16 16.68
C CYS A 109 -13.95 -6.34 16.53
#